data_AF-A0A924ACS0-F1
#
_entry.id   AF-A0A924ACS0-F1
#
_cell.length_a   1.000
_cell.length_b   1.000
_cell.length_c   1.000
_cell.angle_alpha   90.00
_cell.angle_beta   90.00
_cell.angle_gamma   90.00
#
_symmetry.space_group_name_H-M   'P 1'
#
loop_
_entity.id
_entity.type
_entity.pdbx_description
1 polymer ?
#
loop_
_entity_poly.entity_id
_entity_poly.type
_entity_poly.pdbx_seq_one_letter_code
_entity_poly.pdbx_strand_id
1 'polypeptide(L)'
;SKAEIIFKPLAGSYNAPFSLPKRLVLFQPDPNTGLNYLILDYLNNTGEYDAINNQYKFNVTRHVQNLFNDKIFRNTDNNLGFYLAIPSDSPLTPSRIALDTRKGIAGGFALKLYYTKL
;
A
#
# COMPACT_ATOMS: atom_id res chain seq x y z
N SER A 1 -15.19 10.71 3.91
CA SER A 1 -14.86 9.31 3.56
C SER A 1 -13.40 9.02 3.93
N LYS A 2 -13.02 7.76 4.08
CA LYS A 2 -11.64 7.31 4.36
C LYS A 2 -11.34 6.11 3.48
N ALA A 3 -10.11 6.03 2.95
CA ALA A 3 -9.63 4.86 2.24
C ALA A 3 -8.30 4.37 2.83
N GLU A 4 -8.20 3.07 3.04
CA GLU A 4 -6.99 2.41 3.56
C GLU A 4 -6.62 1.21 2.70
N ILE A 5 -5.33 1.02 2.44
CA ILE A 5 -4.80 -0.23 1.89
C ILE A 5 -4.06 -0.95 2.98
N ILE A 6 -4.36 -2.22 3.17
CA ILE A 6 -3.74 -3.08 4.16
C ILE A 6 -2.97 -4.17 3.43
N PHE A 7 -1.73 -4.41 3.84
CA PHE A 7 -0.93 -5.55 3.41
C PHE A 7 -0.69 -6.46 4.61
N LYS A 8 -0.92 -7.76 4.44
CA LYS A 8 -0.72 -8.76 5.49
C LYS A 8 0.36 -9.74 5.06
N PRO A 9 1.43 -9.92 5.83
CA PRO A 9 2.40 -10.97 5.58
C PRO A 9 1.72 -12.34 5.53
N LEU A 10 2.19 -13.20 4.63
CA LEU A 10 1.79 -14.60 4.61
C LEU A 10 2.24 -15.27 5.91
N ALA A 11 1.31 -15.80 6.69
CA ALA A 11 1.62 -16.48 7.95
C ALA A 11 2.66 -17.59 7.74
N GLY A 12 3.65 -17.67 8.64
CA GLY A 12 4.72 -18.67 8.57
C GLY A 12 5.83 -18.37 7.54
N SER A 13 5.71 -17.30 6.75
CA SER A 13 6.72 -16.92 5.75
C SER A 13 7.85 -16.03 6.29
N TYR A 14 7.73 -15.57 7.53
CA TYR A 14 8.64 -14.62 8.15
C TYR A 14 9.29 -15.23 9.40
N ASN A 15 10.38 -15.96 9.17
CA ASN A 15 11.25 -16.53 10.19
C ASN A 15 12.70 -16.44 9.73
N ALA A 16 13.66 -16.77 10.61
CA ALA A 16 15.09 -16.73 10.30
C ALA A 16 15.41 -17.35 8.92
N PRO A 17 16.25 -16.71 8.10
CA PRO A 17 17.13 -15.59 8.45
C PRO A 17 16.55 -14.18 8.24
N PHE A 18 15.32 -14.04 7.71
CA PHE A 18 14.78 -12.72 7.33
C PHE A 18 13.60 -12.31 8.20
N SER A 19 13.74 -11.20 8.92
CA SER A 19 12.62 -10.59 9.63
C SER A 19 11.70 -9.82 8.66
N LEU A 20 10.49 -9.52 9.13
CA LEU A 20 9.62 -8.59 8.44
C LEU A 20 10.27 -7.19 8.37
N PRO A 21 10.04 -6.44 7.27
CA PRO A 21 10.43 -5.04 7.18
C PRO A 21 9.81 -4.22 8.31
N LYS A 22 10.57 -3.30 8.92
CA LYS A 22 10.03 -2.37 9.94
C LYS A 22 8.94 -1.47 9.35
N ARG A 23 9.14 -1.06 8.09
CA ARG A 23 8.21 -0.25 7.34
C ARG A 23 8.25 -0.62 5.86
N LEU A 24 7.19 -0.26 5.17
CA LEU A 24 7.02 -0.32 3.74
C LEU A 24 6.68 1.07 3.22
N VAL A 25 6.90 1.32 1.93
CA VAL A 25 6.52 2.57 1.26
C VAL A 25 5.62 2.24 0.08
N LEU A 26 4.55 3.04 -0.08
CA LEU A 26 3.61 2.91 -1.17
C LEU A 26 3.78 4.07 -2.14
N PHE A 27 4.03 3.74 -3.40
CA PHE A 27 4.17 4.65 -4.52
C PHE A 27 3.06 4.38 -5.55
N GLN A 28 2.89 5.33 -6.45
CA GLN A 28 2.23 5.10 -7.75
C GLN A 28 3.30 5.15 -8.85
N PRO A 29 3.10 4.52 -10.01
CA PRO A 29 3.96 4.77 -11.16
C PRO A 29 3.77 6.21 -11.67
N ASP A 30 4.86 6.85 -12.08
CA ASP A 30 4.80 8.04 -12.91
C ASP A 30 4.20 7.68 -14.29
N PRO A 31 3.21 8.44 -14.80
CA PRO A 31 2.50 8.09 -16.04
C PRO A 31 3.39 8.07 -17.29
N ASN A 32 4.54 8.75 -17.28
CA ASN A 32 5.39 8.88 -18.45
C ASN A 32 6.60 7.93 -18.39
N THR A 33 7.15 7.72 -17.19
CA THR A 33 8.40 6.98 -16.99
C THR A 33 8.21 5.62 -16.34
N GLY A 34 7.06 5.37 -15.69
CA GLY A 34 6.81 4.17 -14.92
C GLY A 34 7.67 4.04 -13.65
N LEU A 35 8.42 5.09 -13.29
CA LEU A 35 9.23 5.12 -12.07
C LEU A 35 8.37 5.39 -10.83
N ASN A 36 8.94 5.18 -9.65
CA ASN A 36 8.25 5.46 -8.39
C ASN A 36 7.91 6.96 -8.28
N TYR A 37 6.62 7.25 -8.10
CA TYR A 37 6.10 8.59 -7.82
C TYR A 37 5.27 8.58 -6.53
N LEU A 38 5.27 9.71 -5.81
CA LEU A 38 4.60 9.79 -4.53
C LEU A 38 3.08 9.74 -4.73
N ILE A 39 2.39 8.95 -3.90
CA ILE A 39 0.93 9.04 -3.78
C ILE A 39 0.57 10.36 -3.10
N LEU A 40 -0.64 10.88 -3.35
CA LEU A 40 -1.09 12.14 -2.76
C LEU A 40 -1.05 12.11 -1.23
N ASP A 41 -1.26 10.94 -0.63
CA ASP A 41 -1.28 10.76 0.82
C ASP A 41 0.10 10.54 1.46
N TYR A 42 1.20 10.58 0.70
CA TYR A 42 2.52 10.14 1.14
C TYR A 42 2.95 10.71 2.51
N LEU A 43 2.78 12.02 2.73
CA LEU A 43 3.16 12.68 3.99
C LEU A 43 2.35 12.24 5.22
N ASN A 44 1.13 11.73 5.01
CA ASN A 44 0.20 11.34 6.09
C ASN A 44 -0.03 9.83 6.12
N ASN A 45 0.86 9.06 5.51
CA ASN A 45 0.72 7.63 5.33
C ASN A 45 1.75 6.89 6.18
N THR A 46 1.30 5.96 7.01
CA THR A 46 2.16 5.18 7.92
C THR A 46 2.31 3.75 7.41
N GLY A 47 3.35 3.46 6.63
CA GLY A 47 3.65 2.09 6.20
C GLY A 47 4.36 1.24 7.26
N GLU A 48 4.22 1.56 8.55
CA GLU A 48 4.90 0.83 9.64
C GLU A 48 4.24 -0.53 9.92
N TYR A 49 5.04 -1.49 10.37
CA TYR A 49 4.55 -2.81 10.74
C TYR A 49 3.81 -2.76 12.09
N ASP A 50 2.54 -3.16 12.07
CA ASP A 50 1.71 -3.35 13.26
C ASP A 50 1.74 -4.82 13.67
N ALA A 51 2.52 -5.13 14.70
CA ALA A 51 2.68 -6.49 15.22
C ALA A 51 1.40 -7.04 15.89
N ILE A 52 0.52 -6.17 16.40
CA ILE A 52 -0.74 -6.59 17.05
C ILE A 52 -1.70 -7.15 16.01
N ASN A 53 -1.80 -6.48 14.86
CA ASN A 53 -2.70 -6.88 13.78
C ASN A 53 -2.02 -7.65 12.64
N ASN A 54 -0.70 -7.88 12.74
CA ASN A 54 0.15 -8.51 11.71
C ASN A 54 -0.07 -7.89 10.32
N GLN A 55 0.12 -6.58 10.20
CA GLN A 55 -0.20 -5.85 8.96
C GLN A 55 0.61 -4.56 8.79
N TYR A 56 0.60 -4.05 7.56
CA TYR A 56 1.01 -2.69 7.20
C TYR A 56 -0.22 -1.96 6.67
N LYS A 57 -0.43 -0.70 7.06
CA LYS A 57 -1.66 0.04 6.74
C LYS A 57 -1.38 1.42 6.19
N PHE A 58 -1.75 1.62 4.93
CA PHE A 58 -1.55 2.84 4.18
C PHE A 58 -2.85 3.66 4.11
N ASN A 59 -2.82 4.95 4.46
CA ASN A 59 -3.92 5.87 4.15
C ASN A 59 -3.80 6.33 2.69
N VAL A 60 -4.85 6.11 1.90
CA VAL A 60 -4.88 6.47 0.47
C VAL A 60 -6.11 7.30 0.11
N THR A 61 -6.67 8.01 1.09
CA THR A 61 -7.94 8.74 0.93
C THR A 61 -7.89 9.77 -0.19
N ARG A 62 -6.90 10.67 -0.19
CA ARG A 62 -6.79 11.71 -1.21
C ARG A 62 -6.46 11.13 -2.58
N HIS A 63 -5.61 10.12 -2.61
CA HIS A 63 -5.24 9.45 -3.84
C HIS A 63 -6.46 8.78 -4.50
N VAL A 64 -7.22 7.98 -3.76
CA VAL A 64 -8.45 7.35 -4.26
C VAL A 64 -9.51 8.37 -4.67
N GLN A 65 -9.69 9.45 -3.89
CA GLN A 65 -10.59 10.55 -4.27
C GLN A 65 -10.18 11.20 -5.59
N ASN A 66 -8.88 11.42 -5.81
CA ASN A 66 -8.40 11.99 -7.06
C ASN A 66 -8.67 11.06 -8.25
N LEU A 67 -8.47 9.74 -8.11
CA LEU A 67 -8.80 8.77 -9.15
C LEU A 67 -10.29 8.82 -9.55
N PHE A 68 -11.19 8.90 -8.57
CA PHE A 68 -12.61 9.05 -8.85
C PHE A 68 -12.94 10.39 -9.52
N ASN A 69 -12.34 11.49 -9.07
CA ASN A 69 -12.55 12.82 -9.66
C ASN A 69 -12.08 12.86 -11.11
N ASP A 70 -10.92 12.27 -11.42
CA ASP A 70 -10.41 12.16 -12.78
C ASP A 70 -11.40 11.40 -13.67
N LYS A 71 -11.95 10.28 -13.16
CA LYS A 71 -12.92 9.50 -13.92
C LYS A 71 -14.24 10.23 -14.12
N ILE A 72 -14.78 10.87 -13.09
CA ILE A 72 -16.11 11.51 -13.11
C ILE A 72 -16.07 12.83 -13.90
N PHE A 73 -15.09 13.69 -13.65
CA PHE A 73 -15.07 15.06 -14.19
C PHE A 73 -14.28 15.19 -15.49
N ARG A 74 -13.35 14.27 -15.76
CA ARG A 74 -12.45 14.35 -16.92
C ARG A 74 -12.57 13.14 -17.86
N ASN A 75 -13.31 12.10 -17.46
CA ASN A 75 -13.41 10.82 -18.16
C ASN A 75 -12.04 10.16 -18.43
N THR A 76 -11.03 10.47 -17.61
CA THR A 76 -9.68 9.91 -17.71
C THR A 76 -9.49 8.79 -16.70
N ASP A 77 -8.88 7.69 -17.10
CA ASP A 77 -8.48 6.61 -16.19
C ASP A 77 -7.00 6.76 -15.81
N ASN A 78 -6.76 7.36 -14.64
CA ASN A 78 -5.42 7.54 -14.07
C ASN A 78 -5.10 6.47 -13.01
N ASN A 79 -5.87 5.38 -12.94
CA ASN A 79 -5.60 4.29 -12.00
C ASN A 79 -4.49 3.39 -12.55
N LEU A 80 -3.25 3.80 -12.31
CA LEU A 80 -2.06 3.06 -12.73
C LEU A 80 -1.62 1.98 -11.72
N GLY A 81 -2.39 1.79 -10.65
CA GLY A 81 -2.04 0.89 -9.55
C GLY A 81 -1.00 1.47 -8.60
N PHE A 82 -0.41 0.59 -7.78
CA PHE A 82 0.57 0.96 -6.76
C PHE A 82 1.82 0.10 -6.85
N TYR A 83 2.94 0.69 -6.45
CA TYR A 83 4.17 -0.02 -6.13
C TYR A 83 4.40 -0.05 -4.63
N LEU A 84 4.77 -1.22 -4.13
CA LEU A 84 5.12 -1.44 -2.73
C LEU A 84 6.62 -1.70 -2.65
N ALA A 85 7.31 -0.95 -1.81
CA ALA A 85 8.76 -1.04 -1.66
C ALA A 85 9.16 -1.22 -0.19
N ILE A 86 10.27 -1.93 0.02
CA ILE A 86 11.01 -1.94 1.28
C ILE A 86 12.06 -0.83 1.19
N PRO A 87 12.00 0.23 2.01
CA PRO A 87 13.02 1.26 1.99
C PRO A 87 14.34 0.70 2.52
N SER A 88 15.45 1.18 1.96
CA SER A 88 16.79 0.89 2.48
C SER A 88 17.09 1.80 3.67
N ASP A 89 16.86 1.29 4.87
CA ASP A 89 17.17 2.00 6.12
C ASP A 89 18.64 1.78 6.52
N SER A 90 19.23 2.73 7.26
CA SER A 90 20.56 2.60 7.88
C SER A 90 20.40 2.28 9.37
N PRO A 91 21.03 1.21 9.91
CA PRO A 91 21.89 0.25 9.21
C PRO A 91 21.08 -0.68 8.29
N LEU A 92 21.72 -1.13 7.20
CA LEU A 92 21.11 -2.06 6.27
C LEU A 92 20.77 -3.36 7.00
N THR A 93 19.47 -3.62 7.14
CA THR A 93 18.95 -4.82 7.79
C THR A 93 18.25 -5.69 6.75
N PRO A 94 18.68 -6.95 6.54
CA PRO A 94 18.02 -7.81 5.58
C PRO A 94 16.60 -8.13 6.06
N SER A 95 15.62 -7.86 5.21
CA SER A 95 14.22 -8.11 5.50
C SER A 95 13.49 -8.63 4.27
N ARG A 96 12.44 -9.40 4.51
CA ARG A 96 11.61 -9.99 3.46
C ARG A 96 10.17 -10.00 3.90
N ILE A 97 9.27 -9.78 2.94
CA ILE A 97 7.85 -10.02 3.09
C ILE A 97 7.39 -10.94 1.97
N ALA A 98 6.59 -11.96 2.29
CA ALA A 98 5.81 -12.69 1.31
C ALA A 98 4.34 -12.28 1.46
N LEU A 99 3.68 -12.02 0.35
CA LEU A 99 2.28 -11.63 0.28
C LEU A 99 1.53 -12.68 -0.53
N ASP A 100 0.35 -13.08 -0.08
CA ASP A 100 -0.52 -13.97 -0.83
C ASP A 100 -1.55 -13.16 -1.63
N THR A 101 -1.21 -12.83 -2.88
CA THR A 101 -2.00 -11.91 -3.73
C THR A 101 -3.04 -12.62 -4.60
N ARG A 102 -3.38 -13.89 -4.29
CA ARG A 102 -4.38 -14.63 -5.07
C ARG A 102 -5.76 -13.97 -4.92
N LYS A 103 -6.54 -13.97 -6.01
CA LYS A 103 -7.90 -13.41 -6.01
C LYS A 103 -8.84 -14.33 -5.21
N GLY A 104 -9.72 -13.74 -4.40
CA GLY A 104 -10.80 -14.46 -3.71
C GLY A 104 -10.41 -15.12 -2.38
N ILE A 105 -9.20 -14.90 -1.88
CA ILE A 105 -8.78 -15.28 -0.54
C ILE A 105 -8.70 -14.04 0.37
N ALA A 106 -8.90 -14.22 1.68
CA ALA A 106 -8.79 -13.14 2.67
C ALA A 106 -7.34 -12.71 2.98
N GLY A 107 -6.38 -13.04 2.11
CA GLY A 107 -4.94 -12.92 2.35
C GLY A 107 -4.25 -11.85 1.49
N GLY A 108 -3.06 -11.43 1.93
CA GLY A 108 -2.13 -10.61 1.16
C GLY A 108 -2.39 -9.12 1.18
N PHE A 109 -3.52 -8.64 0.62
CA PHE A 109 -3.86 -7.22 0.64
C PHE A 109 -5.37 -6.94 0.58
N ALA A 110 -5.78 -5.79 1.09
CA ALA A 110 -7.17 -5.33 1.06
C ALA A 110 -7.27 -3.80 0.94
N LEU A 111 -8.20 -3.33 0.10
CA LEU A 111 -8.65 -1.93 0.10
C LEU A 111 -9.90 -1.81 0.98
N LYS A 112 -9.85 -0.99 2.02
CA LYS A 112 -10.99 -0.63 2.87
C LYS A 112 -11.48 0.77 2.53
N LEU A 113 -12.75 0.88 2.18
CA LEU A 113 -13.41 2.15 1.90
C LEU A 113 -14.48 2.42 2.96
N TYR A 114 -14.37 3.55 3.63
CA TYR A 114 -15.34 4.05 4.59
C TYR A 114 -16.03 5.25 3.97
N TYR A 115 -17.33 5.13 3.74
CA TYR A 115 -18.14 6.20 3.17
C TYR A 115 -19.45 6.31 3.95
N THR A 116 -19.97 7.53 3.97
CA THR A 116 -21.32 7.81 4.46
C THR A 116 -22.19 8.00 3.24
N LYS A 117 -23.29 7.27 3.16
CA LYS A 117 -24.32 7.54 2.16
C LYS A 117 -25.12 8.75 2.66
N LEU A 118 -25.15 9.81 1.85
CA LEU A 118 -26.06 10.94 2.04
C LEU A 118 -27.47 10.53 1.58
#